data_AF-A0A6A8NGP7-F1
#
_entry.id   AF-A0A6A8NGP7-F1
#
_cell.length_a   1.000
_cell.length_b   1.000
_cell.length_c   1.000
_cell.angle_alpha   90.00
_cell.angle_beta   90.00
_cell.angle_gamma   90.00
#
_symmetry.space_group_name_H-M   'P 1'
#
loop_
_entity.id
_entity.type
_entity.pdbx_description
1 polymer ?
#
loop_
_entity_poly.entity_id
_entity_poly.type
_entity_poly.pdbx_seq_one_letter_code
_entity_poly.pdbx_strand_id
1 'polypeptide(L)' 'MNYFKEIRKTHKLTQKEMAQRLSISYSHYTKLEISYVQPSFQLLKRTKEVFEKIDMNLFFE' A
#
# COMPACT_ATOMS: atom_id res chain seq x y z
N MET A 1 2.40 12.16 5.49
CA MET A 1 2.96 10.79 5.61
C MET A 1 2.24 9.90 4.59
N ASN A 2 2.91 8.92 3.97
CA ASN A 2 2.23 8.02 3.03
C ASN A 2 2.04 6.65 3.69
N TYR A 3 0.79 6.25 3.90
CA TYR A 3 0.48 5.05 4.67
C TYR A 3 1.00 3.75 4.02
N PHE A 4 0.96 3.62 2.69
CA PHE A 4 1.52 2.45 2.00
C PHE A 4 3.01 2.28 2.28
N LYS A 5 3.74 3.39 2.38
CA LYS A 5 5.17 3.39 2.71
C LYS A 5 5.42 2.90 4.13
N GLU A 6 4.58 3.29 5.09
CA GLU A 6 4.70 2.88 6.49
C GLU A 6 4.38 1.40 6.70
N ILE A 7 3.30 0.89 6.07
CA ILE A 7 3.01 -0.56 6.08
C ILE A 7 4.21 -1.32 5.51
N ARG A 8 4.68 -0.91 4.33
CA ARG A 8 5.77 -1.61 3.65
C ARG A 8 7.03 -1.68 4.52
N LYS A 9 7.41 -0.56 5.14
CA LYS A 9 8.58 -0.50 6.03
C LYS A 9 8.39 -1.36 7.28
N THR A 10 7.19 -1.36 7.87
CA THR A 10 6.85 -2.21 9.02
C THR A 10 7.03 -3.69 8.68
N HIS A 11 6.69 -4.09 7.47
CA HIS A 11 6.88 -5.45 6.95
C HIS A 11 8.26 -5.70 6.33
N LYS A 12 9.18 -4.72 6.39
CA LYS A 12 10.55 -4.79 5.82
C LYS A 12 10.60 -5.18 4.34
N LEU A 13 9.61 -4.73 3.57
CA LEU A 13 9.51 -5.02 2.14
C LEU A 13 10.14 -3.91 1.28
N THR A 14 10.67 -4.28 0.13
CA THR A 14 10.97 -3.35 -0.97
C THR A 14 9.70 -2.93 -1.68
N GLN A 15 9.74 -1.80 -2.42
CA GLN A 15 8.60 -1.34 -3.21
C GLN A 15 8.16 -2.39 -4.25
N LYS A 16 9.11 -3.17 -4.80
CA LYS A 16 8.83 -4.23 -5.76
C LYS A 16 8.11 -5.41 -5.13
N GLU A 17 8.57 -5.87 -3.96
CA GLU A 17 7.92 -6.97 -3.23
C GLU A 17 6.51 -6.57 -2.77
N MET A 18 6.34 -5.33 -2.32
CA MET A 18 5.02 -4.83 -1.92
C MET A 18 4.04 -4.77 -3.11
N ALA A 19 4.51 -4.28 -4.27
CA ALA A 19 3.70 -4.27 -5.49
C ALA A 19 3.26 -5.68 -5.90
N GLN A 20 4.18 -6.65 -5.83
CA GLN A 20 3.87 -8.06 -6.09
C GLN A 20 2.83 -8.61 -5.11
N ARG A 21 2.99 -8.32 -3.81
CA ARG A 21 2.08 -8.78 -2.76
C ARG A 21 0.68 -8.19 -2.88
N LEU A 22 0.58 -6.94 -3.34
CA LEU A 22 -0.67 -6.27 -3.67
C LEU A 22 -1.16 -6.55 -5.10
N SER A 23 -0.48 -7.41 -5.86
CA SER A 23 -0.81 -7.72 -7.26
C SER A 23 -1.07 -6.48 -8.12
N ILE A 24 -0.19 -5.49 -8.02
CA ILE A 24 -0.17 -4.29 -8.86
C ILE A 24 1.23 -4.11 -9.47
N SER A 25 1.33 -3.26 -10.50
CA SER A 25 2.63 -2.96 -11.10
C SER A 25 3.52 -2.17 -10.14
N TYR A 26 4.83 -2.35 -10.26
CA TYR A 26 5.82 -1.58 -9.50
C TYR A 26 5.64 -0.06 -9.70
N SER A 27 5.40 0.37 -10.94
CA SER A 27 5.16 1.79 -11.25
C SER A 27 3.89 2.34 -10.60
N HIS A 28 2.83 1.52 -10.49
CA HIS A 28 1.63 1.92 -9.77
C HIS A 28 1.93 2.10 -8.27
N TYR A 29 2.64 1.15 -7.66
CA TYR A 29 3.01 1.23 -6.25
C TYR A 29 3.92 2.42 -5.93
N THR A 30 4.90 2.74 -6.78
CA THR A 30 5.75 3.92 -6.56
C THR A 30 4.95 5.22 -6.64
N LYS A 31 4.01 5.33 -7.59
CA LYS A 31 3.09 6.48 -7.68
C LYS A 31 2.18 6.60 -6.46
N LEU A 32 1.73 5.47 -5.91
CA LEU A 32 0.96 5.44 -4.66
C LEU A 32 1.78 5.98 -3.49
N GLU A 33 3.04 5.56 -3.32
CA GLU A 33 3.88 6.00 -2.19
C GLU A 33 4.25 7.48 -2.21
N ILE A 34 4.31 8.09 -3.39
CA ILE A 34 4.56 9.53 -3.55
C ILE A 34 3.26 10.34 -3.61
N SER A 35 2.11 9.71 -3.33
CA SER A 35 0.77 10.31 -3.37
C SER A 35 0.39 10.93 -4.72
N TYR A 36 1.01 10.46 -5.82
CA TYR A 36 0.68 10.90 -7.18
C TYR A 36 -0.65 10.29 -7.68
N VAL A 37 -1.02 9.11 -7.18
CA VAL A 37 -2.32 8.50 -7.39
C VAL A 37 -2.95 8.11 -6.06
N GLN A 38 -4.26 8.21 -5.97
CA GLN A 38 -5.04 7.72 -4.84
C GLN A 38 -5.32 6.22 -5.01
N PRO A 39 -5.31 5.44 -3.92
CA PRO A 39 -5.68 4.04 -3.98
C PRO A 39 -7.15 3.88 -4.33
N SER A 40 -7.47 2.88 -5.16
CA SER A 40 -8.86 2.48 -5.38
C SER A 40 -9.40 1.70 -4.17
N PHE A 41 -10.73 1.65 -4.02
CA PHE A 41 -11.37 0.82 -3.01
C PHE A 41 -10.90 -0.64 -3.07
N GLN A 42 -10.73 -1.20 -4.27
CA GLN A 42 -10.24 -2.57 -4.44
C GLN A 42 -8.82 -2.75 -3.92
N LEU A 43 -7.95 -1.75 -4.09
CA LEU A 43 -6.59 -1.79 -3.56
C LEU A 43 -6.57 -1.70 -2.04
N LEU A 44 -7.41 -0.85 -1.45
CA LEU A 44 -7.59 -0.76 0.00
C LEU A 44 -8.07 -2.09 0.58
N LYS A 45 -9.10 -2.69 -0.02
CA LYS A 45 -9.63 -4.00 0.36
C LYS A 45 -8.55 -5.08 0.30
N ARG A 46 -7.82 -5.16 -0.82
CA ARG A 46 -6.72 -6.14 -0.98
C ARG A 46 -5.62 -5.91 0.04
N THR A 47 -5.29 -4.66 0.35
CA THR A 47 -4.29 -4.36 1.37
C THR A 47 -4.73 -4.91 2.72
N LYS A 48 -6.01 -4.75 3.10
CA LYS A 48 -6.59 -5.33 4.33
C LYS A 48 -6.61 -6.86 4.34
N GLU A 49 -6.82 -7.49 3.19
CA GLU A 49 -6.76 -8.95 3.06
C GLU A 49 -5.33 -9.48 3.19
N VAL A 50 -4.34 -8.77 2.63
CA VAL A 50 -2.92 -9.18 2.67
C VAL A 50 -2.28 -8.90 4.03
N PHE A 51 -2.73 -7.85 4.72
CA PHE A 51 -2.20 -7.40 6.00
C PHE A 51 -3.34 -7.39 7.03
N GLU A 52 -3.45 -8.42 7.87
CA GLU A 52 -4.59 -8.54 8.81
C GLU A 52 -4.64 -7.40 9.84
N LYS A 53 -3.47 -6.94 10.31
CA LYS A 53 -3.31 -5.96 11.40
C LYS A 53 -2.99 -4.55 10.91
N ILE A 54 -3.74 -4.06 9.93
CA ILE A 54 -3.71 -2.64 9.54
C ILE A 54 -4.99 -1.92 9.95
N ASP A 55 -4.79 -0.73 10.53
CA ASP A 55 -5.84 0.25 10.80
C ASP A 55 -6.15 1.01 9.50
N MET A 56 -7.38 0.86 9.01
CA MET A 56 -7.83 1.46 7.75
C MET A 56 -8.10 2.96 7.88
N ASN A 57 -8.25 3.50 9.10
CA ASN A 57 -8.48 4.93 9.30
C ASN A 57 -7.27 5.76 8.86
N LEU A 58 -6.08 5.16 8.92
CA LEU A 58 -4.81 5.78 8.52
C LEU A 58 -4.71 6.11 7.01
N PHE A 59 -5.67 5.66 6.19
CA PHE A 59 -5.76 6.05 4.78
C PHE A 59 -6.57 7.33 4.54
N PHE A 60 -7.28 7.85 5.54
CA PHE A 60 -8.23 8.97 5.41
C PHE A 60 -7.85 10.22 6.21
N GLU A 61 -6.67 10.21 6.84
CA GLU A 61 -6.09 11.34 7.59
C GLU A 61 -5.20 12.25 6.75
#